data_AF-A0A5J4V2X9-F1
#
_entry.id   AF-A0A5J4V2X9-F1
#
_cell.length_a   1.000
_cell.length_b   1.000
_cell.length_c   1.000
_cell.angle_alpha   90.00
_cell.angle_beta   90.00
_cell.angle_gamma   90.00
#
_symmetry.space_group_name_H-M   'P 1'
#
loop_
_entity.id
_entity.type
_entity.pdbx_description
1 polymer ?
#
loop_
_entity_poly.entity_id
_entity_poly.type
_entity_poly.pdbx_seq_one_letter_code
_entity_poly.pdbx_strand_id
1 'polypeptide(L)'
;MIKNQNLLRPLASLTIFKLGNHSNQEVDRLRLNVRQESKQCLRWIPNSGDAQDFADLVNVEYGKVICISLSTAGGIGEEDDKEINFGLMYIYNFLRVQYEGRNYRQPFFQPLPLLARRTEEQMEEEGAIEEMEAQMINIGCVQRFFGDIKYYANWAKSATLNRFINRRRM
;
A
#
# COMPACT_ATOMS: atom_id res chain seq x y z
N MET A 1 5.67 -5.37 -20.33
CA MET A 1 6.11 -6.77 -20.08
C MET A 1 7.48 -6.74 -19.43
N ILE A 2 7.54 -6.68 -18.09
CA ILE A 2 8.78 -6.94 -17.35
C ILE A 2 8.87 -8.47 -17.25
N LYS A 3 9.67 -9.11 -18.11
CA LYS A 3 10.00 -10.55 -18.00
C LYS A 3 11.02 -10.76 -16.88
N ASN A 4 10.67 -10.45 -15.64
CA ASN A 4 11.50 -10.74 -14.47
C ASN A 4 10.59 -11.19 -13.32
N GLN A 5 10.10 -12.42 -13.44
CA GLN A 5 9.17 -13.07 -12.51
C GLN A 5 9.68 -13.25 -11.06
N ASN A 6 10.84 -12.68 -10.69
CA ASN A 6 11.45 -12.95 -9.38
C ASN A 6 11.93 -11.72 -8.60
N LEU A 7 11.61 -10.49 -9.02
CA LEU A 7 12.01 -9.29 -8.27
C LEU A 7 10.95 -8.78 -7.28
N LEU A 8 9.67 -9.14 -7.45
CA LEU A 8 8.60 -8.67 -6.57
C LEU A 8 8.78 -9.13 -5.12
N ARG A 9 9.15 -10.40 -4.91
CA ARG A 9 9.36 -10.94 -3.55
C ARG A 9 10.54 -10.27 -2.83
N PRO A 10 11.74 -10.16 -3.43
CA PRO A 10 12.82 -9.36 -2.86
C PRO A 10 12.41 -7.90 -2.60
N LEU A 11 11.76 -7.23 -3.56
CA LEU A 11 11.34 -5.84 -3.40
C LEU A 11 10.36 -5.67 -2.24
N ALA A 12 9.36 -6.56 -2.12
CA ALA A 12 8.41 -6.56 -1.02
C ALA A 12 9.14 -6.73 0.33
N SER A 13 10.07 -7.67 0.43
CA SER A 13 10.90 -7.85 1.64
C SER A 13 11.77 -6.62 1.95
N LEU A 14 12.28 -5.94 0.92
CA LEU A 14 13.12 -4.75 1.10
C LEU A 14 12.37 -3.54 1.65
N THR A 15 11.05 -3.41 1.40
CA THR A 15 10.26 -2.29 1.92
C THR A 15 10.17 -2.25 3.45
N ILE A 16 10.32 -3.40 4.10
CA ILE A 16 10.31 -3.55 5.57
C ILE A 16 11.69 -3.99 6.09
N PHE A 17 12.74 -3.90 5.27
CA PHE A 17 14.07 -4.37 5.62
C PHE A 17 14.59 -3.68 6.88
N LYS A 18 14.83 -4.48 7.92
CA LYS A 18 15.36 -4.04 9.22
C LYS A 18 14.57 -2.84 9.78
N LEU A 19 13.27 -2.79 9.53
CA LEU A 19 12.37 -1.78 10.08
C LEU A 19 12.44 -1.82 11.62
N GLY A 20 12.58 -0.65 12.26
CA GLY A 20 12.72 -0.53 13.72
C GLY A 20 14.05 -1.01 14.29
N ASN A 21 14.98 -1.50 13.47
CA ASN A 21 16.33 -1.85 13.91
C ASN A 21 17.26 -0.67 13.67
N HIS A 22 17.50 0.11 14.72
CA HIS A 22 18.41 1.25 14.71
C HIS A 22 19.85 0.81 14.99
N SER A 23 20.79 1.38 14.24
CA SER A 23 22.22 1.14 14.40
C SER A 23 22.94 2.48 14.52
N ASN A 24 23.80 2.82 13.56
CA ASN A 24 24.35 4.17 13.45
C ASN A 24 23.63 4.96 12.36
N GLN A 25 23.76 6.29 12.42
CA GLN A 25 23.05 7.22 11.55
C GLN A 25 23.27 6.96 10.06
N GLU A 26 24.48 6.56 9.65
CA GLU A 26 24.79 6.29 8.24
C GLU A 26 24.09 5.01 7.76
N VAL A 27 24.18 3.94 8.54
CA VAL A 27 23.52 2.66 8.25
C VAL A 27 22.01 2.81 8.23
N ASP A 28 21.44 3.55 9.17
CA ASP A 28 19.99 3.78 9.25
C ASP A 28 19.49 4.60 8.06
N ARG A 29 20.26 5.60 7.61
CA ARG A 29 19.97 6.35 6.38
C ARG A 29 20.00 5.45 5.14
N LEU A 30 21.00 4.58 5.02
CA LEU A 30 21.09 3.63 3.89
C LEU A 30 19.90 2.66 3.89
N ARG A 31 19.51 2.15 5.06
CA ARG A 31 18.34 1.27 5.20
C ARG A 31 17.05 1.98 4.84
N LEU A 32 16.86 3.22 5.29
CA LEU A 32 15.71 4.04 4.93
C LEU A 32 15.62 4.25 3.42
N ASN A 33 16.74 4.61 2.77
CA ASN A 33 16.79 4.76 1.31
C ASN A 33 16.40 3.45 0.60
N VAL A 34 16.91 2.30 1.04
CA VAL A 34 16.55 1.00 0.46
C VAL A 34 15.04 0.73 0.58
N ARG A 35 14.44 1.03 1.73
CA ARG A 35 12.98 0.89 1.93
C ARG A 35 12.22 1.83 1.00
N GLN A 36 12.61 3.09 0.92
CA GLN A 36 11.96 4.11 0.08
C GLN A 36 12.04 3.78 -1.40
N GLU A 37 13.22 3.43 -1.91
CA GLU A 37 13.40 3.04 -3.32
C GLU A 37 12.58 1.79 -3.66
N SER A 38 12.57 0.79 -2.77
CA SER A 38 11.77 -0.42 -2.97
C SER A 38 10.27 -0.12 -3.00
N LYS A 39 9.79 0.75 -2.10
CA LYS A 39 8.40 1.24 -2.11
C LYS A 39 8.09 1.98 -3.41
N GLN A 40 8.99 2.85 -3.87
CA GLN A 40 8.83 3.58 -5.13
C GLN A 40 8.73 2.63 -6.32
N CYS A 41 9.55 1.57 -6.39
CA CYS A 41 9.44 0.56 -7.46
C CYS A 41 8.05 -0.10 -7.47
N LEU A 42 7.54 -0.49 -6.30
CA LEU A 42 6.23 -1.14 -6.18
C LEU A 42 5.08 -0.14 -6.44
N ARG A 43 5.27 1.16 -6.14
CA ARG A 43 4.31 2.25 -6.39
C ARG A 43 3.87 2.37 -7.86
N TRP A 44 4.69 1.94 -8.80
CA TRP A 44 4.36 2.01 -10.23
C TRP A 44 3.35 0.94 -10.68
N ILE A 45 3.26 -0.19 -9.97
CA ILE A 45 2.52 -1.37 -10.44
C ILE A 45 1.01 -1.09 -10.55
N PRO A 46 0.32 -0.41 -9.62
CA PRO A 46 -1.11 -0.12 -9.79
C PRO A 46 -1.41 0.91 -10.88
N ASN A 47 -0.39 1.52 -11.50
CA ASN A 47 -0.55 2.45 -12.61
C ASN A 47 -0.22 1.82 -13.97
N SER A 48 0.63 0.79 -14.03
CA SER A 48 1.12 0.20 -15.28
C SER A 48 0.98 -1.33 -15.37
N GLY A 49 0.71 -2.00 -14.25
CA GLY A 49 0.61 -3.45 -14.17
C GLY A 49 -0.76 -3.98 -14.58
N ASP A 50 -0.75 -5.19 -15.15
CA ASP A 50 -1.92 -5.94 -15.59
C ASP A 50 -2.45 -6.89 -14.51
N ALA A 51 -3.49 -7.67 -14.82
CA ALA A 51 -4.09 -8.60 -13.84
C ALA A 51 -3.09 -9.62 -13.27
N GLN A 52 -2.08 -10.04 -14.04
CA GLN A 52 -1.06 -10.98 -13.57
C GLN A 52 -0.11 -10.29 -12.57
N ASP A 53 0.29 -9.04 -12.84
CA ASP A 53 1.12 -8.28 -11.91
C ASP A 53 0.44 -8.12 -10.53
N PHE A 54 -0.88 -7.92 -10.51
CA PHE A 54 -1.66 -7.88 -9.27
C PHE A 54 -1.70 -9.25 -8.58
N ALA A 55 -1.90 -10.34 -9.32
CA ALA A 55 -1.86 -11.68 -8.76
C ALA A 55 -0.50 -11.98 -8.11
N ASP A 56 0.59 -11.60 -8.78
CA ASP A 56 1.95 -11.80 -8.29
C ASP A 56 2.22 -10.98 -7.01
N LEU A 57 1.74 -9.73 -6.95
CA LEU A 57 1.82 -8.91 -5.73
C LEU A 57 1.09 -9.54 -4.54
N VAL A 58 -0.14 -10.02 -4.75
CA VAL A 58 -0.91 -10.67 -3.70
C VAL A 58 -0.24 -11.98 -3.25
N ASN A 59 0.37 -12.72 -4.18
CA ASN A 59 1.11 -13.96 -3.88
C ASN A 59 2.39 -13.72 -3.08
N VAL A 60 3.00 -12.53 -3.16
CA VAL A 60 4.16 -12.15 -2.33
C VAL A 60 3.75 -11.41 -1.05
N GLU A 61 2.47 -11.52 -0.66
CA GLU A 61 1.91 -10.93 0.56
C GLU A 61 2.09 -9.41 0.63
N TYR A 62 1.99 -8.75 -0.53
CA TYR A 62 2.18 -7.30 -0.59
C TYR A 62 1.18 -6.52 0.29
N GLY A 63 -0.05 -7.03 0.48
CA GLY A 63 -1.04 -6.43 1.39
C GLY A 63 -0.55 -6.34 2.84
N LYS A 64 0.12 -7.38 3.32
CA LYS A 64 0.78 -7.41 4.63
C LYS A 64 1.95 -6.42 4.69
N VAL A 65 2.78 -6.44 3.65
CA VAL A 65 3.98 -5.59 3.57
C VAL A 65 3.63 -4.09 3.59
N ILE A 66 2.61 -3.68 2.86
CA ILE A 66 2.20 -2.27 2.86
C ILE A 66 1.60 -1.84 4.21
N CYS A 67 0.88 -2.74 4.90
CA CYS A 67 0.37 -2.50 6.25
C CYS A 67 1.51 -2.27 7.25
N ILE A 68 2.45 -3.21 7.34
CA ILE A 68 3.63 -3.10 8.22
C ILE A 68 4.42 -1.82 7.93
N SER A 69 4.49 -1.43 6.66
CA SER A 69 5.21 -0.20 6.29
C SER A 69 4.52 1.08 6.74
N LEU A 70 3.18 1.07 6.84
CA LEU A 70 2.38 2.19 7.37
C LEU A 70 2.33 2.22 8.89
N SER A 71 2.65 1.10 9.55
CA SER A 71 2.54 0.96 11.00
C SER A 71 3.44 1.96 11.73
N THR A 72 2.82 3.02 12.23
CA THR A 72 3.47 4.03 13.07
C THR A 72 3.37 3.68 14.56
N ALA A 73 2.43 2.80 14.93
CA ALA A 73 2.12 2.43 16.31
C ALA A 73 3.27 1.67 17.01
N GLY A 74 4.28 1.19 16.27
CA GLY A 74 5.51 0.62 16.83
C GLY A 74 6.52 1.66 17.35
N GLY A 75 6.23 2.97 17.26
CA GLY A 75 7.17 4.04 17.64
C GLY A 75 8.30 4.25 16.64
N ILE A 76 8.20 3.64 15.45
CA ILE A 76 9.19 3.70 14.37
C ILE A 76 8.87 4.91 13.50
N GLY A 77 8.82 6.11 14.09
CA GLY A 77 8.48 7.39 13.43
C GLY A 77 9.46 7.86 12.35
N GLU A 78 9.82 6.96 11.43
CA GLU A 78 10.74 7.17 10.32
C GLU A 78 10.04 7.72 9.07
N GLU A 79 8.71 7.57 8.97
CA GLU A 79 7.95 8.06 7.82
C GLU A 79 7.47 9.49 8.06
N ASP A 80 7.77 10.37 7.10
CA ASP A 80 7.21 11.71 7.08
C ASP A 80 5.74 11.68 6.60
N ASP A 81 5.05 12.80 6.77
CA ASP A 81 3.67 12.97 6.32
C ASP A 81 3.45 12.61 4.84
N LYS A 82 4.48 12.73 4.00
CA LYS A 82 4.39 12.41 2.57
C LYS A 82 4.33 10.91 2.35
N GLU A 83 5.23 10.17 2.99
CA GLU A 83 5.29 8.72 2.86
C GLU A 83 4.02 8.05 3.39
N ILE A 84 3.49 8.55 4.52
CA ILE A 84 2.19 8.12 5.06
C ILE A 84 1.07 8.38 4.04
N ASN A 85 0.98 9.60 3.51
CA ASN A 85 -0.03 9.97 2.51
C ASN A 85 0.04 9.07 1.26
N PHE A 86 1.25 8.83 0.74
CA PHE A 86 1.47 7.93 -0.39
C PHE A 86 1.10 6.49 -0.10
N GLY A 87 1.45 5.95 1.08
CA GLY A 87 1.10 4.59 1.48
C GLY A 87 -0.42 4.40 1.54
N LEU A 88 -1.13 5.34 2.18
CA LEU A 88 -2.60 5.32 2.26
C LEU A 88 -3.26 5.45 0.88
N MET A 89 -2.81 6.39 0.06
CA MET A 89 -3.29 6.56 -1.32
C MET A 89 -3.05 5.28 -2.14
N TYR A 90 -1.90 4.63 -1.96
CA TYR A 90 -1.57 3.40 -2.66
C TYR A 90 -2.50 2.26 -2.24
N ILE A 91 -2.71 2.03 -0.95
CA ILE A 91 -3.64 1.01 -0.45
C ILE A 91 -5.02 1.19 -1.08
N TYR A 92 -5.54 2.42 -1.02
CA TYR A 92 -6.85 2.74 -1.61
C TYR A 92 -6.90 2.38 -3.09
N ASN A 93 -5.90 2.80 -3.88
CA ASN A 93 -5.85 2.52 -5.31
C ASN A 93 -5.68 1.02 -5.60
N PHE A 94 -4.85 0.31 -4.83
CA PHE A 94 -4.60 -1.12 -4.99
C PHE A 94 -5.87 -1.94 -4.77
N LEU A 95 -6.62 -1.67 -3.69
CA LEU A 95 -7.90 -2.33 -3.43
C LEU A 95 -8.97 -1.92 -4.46
N ARG A 96 -9.11 -0.62 -4.78
CA ARG A 96 -10.10 -0.14 -5.75
C ARG A 96 -9.95 -0.82 -7.10
N VAL A 97 -8.71 -0.92 -7.61
CA VAL A 97 -8.45 -1.51 -8.93
C VAL A 97 -8.74 -3.01 -8.94
N GLN A 98 -8.54 -3.72 -7.82
CA GLN A 98 -8.96 -5.12 -7.71
C GLN A 98 -10.49 -5.26 -7.69
N TYR A 99 -11.21 -4.30 -7.11
CA TYR A 99 -12.68 -4.35 -7.06
C TYR A 99 -13.40 -3.88 -8.31
N GLU A 100 -12.89 -2.84 -8.95
CA GLU A 100 -13.55 -2.20 -10.10
C GLU A 100 -12.93 -2.63 -11.44
N GLY A 101 -11.79 -3.31 -11.40
CA GLY A 101 -10.95 -3.53 -12.58
C GLY A 101 -10.33 -2.21 -13.06
N ARG A 102 -9.90 -2.20 -14.32
CA ARG A 102 -9.38 -1.01 -14.98
C ARG A 102 -9.95 -0.91 -16.40
N ASN A 103 -10.79 0.09 -16.63
CA ASN A 103 -11.51 0.30 -17.90
C ASN A 103 -11.12 1.59 -18.65
N TYR A 104 -10.40 2.52 -18.01
CA TYR A 104 -10.09 3.84 -18.59
C TYR A 104 -8.60 4.07 -18.88
N ARG A 105 -7.70 3.28 -18.27
CA ARG A 105 -6.25 3.37 -18.48
C ARG A 105 -5.70 1.97 -18.75
N GLN A 106 -4.78 1.85 -19.70
CA GLN A 106 -4.10 0.57 -19.98
C GLN A 106 -3.11 0.21 -18.84
N PRO A 107 -2.84 -1.09 -18.60
CA PRO A 107 -3.53 -2.24 -19.19
C PRO A 107 -4.96 -2.41 -18.65
N PHE A 108 -5.91 -2.74 -19.52
CA PHE A 108 -7.29 -3.00 -19.12
C PHE A 108 -7.46 -4.41 -18.52
N PHE A 109 -8.28 -4.52 -17.48
CA PHE A 109 -8.68 -5.81 -16.92
C PHE A 109 -10.00 -5.71 -16.14
N GLN A 110 -10.69 -6.86 -16.03
CA GLN A 110 -11.92 -7.00 -15.25
C GLN A 110 -11.62 -6.99 -13.75
N PRO A 111 -12.61 -6.73 -12.88
CA PRO A 111 -12.50 -6.94 -11.45
C PRO A 111 -11.85 -8.29 -11.08
N LEU A 112 -11.01 -8.28 -10.05
CA LEU A 112 -10.27 -9.41 -9.50
C LEU A 112 -10.74 -9.72 -8.07
N PRO A 113 -12.02 -10.12 -7.86
CA PRO A 113 -12.63 -10.20 -6.54
C PRO A 113 -11.95 -11.20 -5.59
N LEU A 114 -11.38 -12.28 -6.12
CA LEU A 114 -10.65 -13.27 -5.32
C LEU A 114 -9.32 -12.69 -4.77
N LEU A 115 -8.64 -11.87 -5.57
CA LEU A 115 -7.41 -11.20 -5.14
C LEU A 115 -7.72 -10.07 -4.15
N ALA A 116 -8.81 -9.34 -4.38
CA ALA A 116 -9.28 -8.30 -3.46
C ALA A 116 -9.53 -8.90 -2.07
N ARG A 117 -10.29 -10.01 -2.00
CA ARG A 117 -10.55 -10.72 -0.76
C ARG A 117 -9.27 -11.18 -0.05
N ARG A 118 -8.33 -11.79 -0.78
CA ARG A 118 -7.06 -12.23 -0.18
C ARG A 118 -6.22 -11.05 0.32
N THR A 119 -6.26 -9.91 -0.38
CA THR A 119 -5.59 -8.68 0.07
C THR A 119 -6.20 -8.17 1.36
N GLU A 120 -7.54 -8.17 1.47
CA GLU A 120 -8.23 -7.78 2.70
C GLU A 120 -7.88 -8.69 3.86
N GLU A 121 -7.90 -10.01 3.66
CA GLU A 121 -7.50 -10.99 4.67
C GLU A 121 -6.06 -10.73 5.16
N GLN A 122 -5.10 -10.50 4.25
CA GLN A 122 -3.72 -10.14 4.60
C GLN A 122 -3.61 -8.83 5.39
N MET A 123 -4.46 -7.85 5.09
CA MET A 123 -4.45 -6.55 5.75
C MET A 123 -5.13 -6.60 7.12
N GLU A 124 -6.20 -7.37 7.25
CA GLU A 124 -6.89 -7.60 8.52
C GLU A 124 -5.98 -8.35 9.50
N GLU A 125 -5.28 -9.39 9.04
CA GLU A 125 -4.32 -10.15 9.86
C GLU A 125 -3.20 -9.28 10.45
N GLU A 126 -2.83 -8.20 9.77
CA GLU A 126 -1.74 -7.29 10.18
C GLU A 126 -2.25 -6.01 10.86
N GLY A 127 -3.55 -5.88 11.14
CA GLY A 127 -4.11 -4.73 11.85
C GLY A 127 -4.14 -3.43 11.03
N ALA A 128 -4.32 -3.52 9.71
CA ALA A 128 -4.31 -2.36 8.82
C ALA A 128 -5.41 -1.34 9.15
N ILE A 129 -6.54 -1.80 9.69
CA ILE A 129 -7.66 -0.92 10.03
C ILE A 129 -7.28 -0.02 11.20
N GLU A 130 -6.65 -0.58 12.23
CA GLU A 130 -6.18 0.13 13.42
C GLU A 130 -5.13 1.18 13.05
N GLU A 131 -4.19 0.82 12.18
CA GLU A 131 -3.17 1.76 11.70
C GLU A 131 -3.79 2.90 10.88
N MET A 132 -4.76 2.60 10.01
CA MET A 132 -5.50 3.63 9.28
C MET A 132 -6.30 4.54 10.22
N GLU A 133 -6.94 3.98 11.26
CA GLU A 133 -7.65 4.75 12.28
C GLU A 133 -6.71 5.68 13.04
N ALA A 134 -5.50 5.23 13.38
CA ALA A 134 -4.46 6.07 13.98
C ALA A 134 -4.06 7.23 13.07
N GLN A 135 -4.02 7.04 11.75
CA GLN A 135 -3.73 8.12 10.80
C GLN A 135 -4.91 9.06 10.52
N MET A 136 -6.14 8.71 10.89
CA MET A 136 -7.31 9.59 10.68
C MET A 136 -7.28 10.87 11.53
N ILE A 137 -6.51 10.88 12.62
CA ILE A 137 -6.31 12.07 13.48
C ILE A 137 -5.07 12.88 13.07
N ASN A 138 -4.26 12.38 12.15
CA ASN A 138 -3.06 13.06 11.67
C ASN A 138 -3.45 14.28 10.81
N ILE A 139 -2.99 15.46 11.23
CA ILE A 139 -3.27 16.77 10.58
C ILE A 139 -2.22 17.08 9.49
N GLY A 140 -1.25 16.19 9.28
CA GLY A 140 -0.21 16.32 8.26
C GLY A 140 -0.80 16.64 6.88
N CYS A 141 -0.39 17.78 6.34
CA CYS A 141 -0.82 18.27 5.04
C CYS A 141 0.37 18.26 4.08
N VAL A 142 0.26 17.46 3.03
CA VAL A 142 1.30 17.41 1.99
C VAL A 142 0.98 18.44 0.93
N GLN A 143 1.66 19.59 0.97
CA GLN A 143 1.59 20.58 -0.10
C GLN A 143 1.88 19.89 -1.45
N ARG A 144 0.96 20.02 -2.42
CA ARG A 144 0.92 19.43 -3.77
C ARG A 144 0.03 18.19 -3.98
N PHE A 145 -0.64 17.64 -2.97
CA PHE A 145 -1.61 16.55 -3.17
C PHE A 145 -3.04 16.99 -2.90
N PHE A 146 -4.00 16.35 -3.58
CA PHE A 146 -5.42 16.71 -3.54
C PHE A 146 -6.14 16.26 -2.24
N GLY A 147 -5.44 15.64 -1.28
CA GLY A 147 -6.02 15.17 -0.02
C GLY A 147 -5.00 15.17 1.13
N ASP A 148 -5.47 15.50 2.33
CA ASP A 148 -4.70 15.36 3.57
C ASP A 148 -4.60 13.88 4.00
N ILE A 149 -3.73 13.58 4.96
CA ILE A 149 -3.54 12.20 5.47
C ILE A 149 -4.87 11.63 5.96
N LYS A 150 -5.65 12.43 6.69
CA LYS A 150 -6.99 12.07 7.17
C LYS A 150 -7.92 11.61 6.06
N TYR A 151 -7.94 12.29 4.92
CA TYR A 151 -8.78 11.95 3.78
C TYR A 151 -8.41 10.57 3.22
N TYR A 152 -7.12 10.34 2.95
CA TYR A 152 -6.67 9.05 2.43
C TYR A 152 -6.81 7.91 3.44
N ALA A 153 -6.63 8.18 4.74
CA ALA A 153 -6.88 7.21 5.78
C ALA A 153 -8.34 6.73 5.78
N ASN A 154 -9.30 7.66 5.67
CA ASN A 154 -10.72 7.33 5.55
C ASN A 154 -11.03 6.50 4.30
N TRP A 155 -10.41 6.83 3.17
CA TRP A 155 -10.61 6.13 1.91
C TRP A 155 -10.00 4.74 1.90
N ALA A 156 -8.76 4.60 2.37
CA ALA A 156 -8.09 3.32 2.52
C ALA A 156 -8.90 2.41 3.45
N LYS A 157 -9.32 2.91 4.61
CA LYS A 157 -10.19 2.18 5.54
C LYS A 157 -11.50 1.75 4.90
N SER A 158 -12.15 2.65 4.16
CA SER A 158 -13.42 2.33 3.47
C SER A 158 -13.24 1.28 2.38
N ALA A 159 -12.08 1.27 1.70
CA ALA A 159 -11.73 0.27 0.71
C ALA A 159 -11.44 -1.09 1.36
N THR A 160 -10.70 -1.13 2.48
CA THR A 160 -10.41 -2.36 3.25
C THR A 160 -11.68 -2.97 3.86
N LEU A 161 -12.60 -2.13 4.36
CA LEU A 161 -13.89 -2.57 4.91
C LEU A 161 -14.94 -2.83 3.81
N ASN A 162 -14.53 -2.80 2.54
CA ASN A 162 -15.39 -3.10 1.41
C ASN A 162 -16.70 -2.28 1.37
N ARG A 163 -16.68 -1.03 1.83
CA ARG A 163 -17.88 -0.17 1.86
C ARG A 163 -18.32 0.30 0.47
N PHE A 164 -17.49 0.10 -0.56
CA PHE A 164 -17.83 0.43 -1.94
C PHE A 164 -18.79 -0.58 -2.60
N ILE A 165 -18.81 -1.84 -2.16
CA ILE A 165 -19.72 -2.87 -2.72
C ILE A 165 -21.14 -2.76 -2.15
N ASN A 166 -21.30 -2.35 -0.89
CA ASN A 166 -22.64 -2.20 -0.27
C ASN A 166 -23.41 -0.95 -0.71
N ARG A 167 -22.80 0.00 -1.45
CA ARG A 167 -23.50 1.18 -1.98
C ARG A 167 -23.93 1.09 -3.45
N ARG A 168 -23.46 0.09 -4.21
CA ARG A 168 -23.85 -0.11 -5.62
C ARG A 168 -24.75 -1.33 -5.86
N ARG A 169 -25.29 -1.93 -4.80
CA ARG A 169 -26.31 -3.00 -4.85
C ARG A 169 -27.66 -2.58 -4.23
N MET A 170 -28.09 -1.34 -4.50
CA MET A 170 -29.50 -0.94 -4.42
C MET A 170 -29.97 -0.54 -5.80
#